data_AF-A0A0C9WZV2-F1
#
_entry.id   AF-A0A0C9WZV2-F1
#
_cell.length_a   1.000
_cell.length_b   1.000
_cell.length_c   1.000
_cell.angle_alpha   90.00
_cell.angle_beta   90.00
_cell.angle_gamma   90.00
#
_symmetry.space_group_name_H-M   'P 1'
#
loop_
_entity.id
_entity.type
_entity.pdbx_description
1 polymer ?
#
loop_
_entity_poly.entity_id
_entity_poly.type
_entity_poly.pdbx_seq_one_letter_code
_entity_poly.pdbx_strand_id
1 'polypeptide(L)'
;MKTRAATKGAAATRKHAEAMALEDLQKIMDWSEGRCPNELFDNAPSNPESVALMNLHGLMQVLYPSLFMLMLRVFEGLSLQYGDLTMGLKGPMPYHFPYFKVQIEEHKNWQKQAGYNGPHTSV
;
A
#
# COMPACT_ATOMS: atom_id res chain seq x y z
N MET A 1 -33.56 -0.57 -15.89
CA MET A 1 -32.72 -1.45 -15.04
C MET A 1 -32.59 -2.81 -15.70
N LYS A 2 -31.38 -3.21 -16.14
CA LYS A 2 -31.09 -4.60 -16.53
C LYS A 2 -30.26 -5.22 -15.41
N THR A 3 -30.92 -5.90 -14.47
CA THR A 3 -30.27 -6.73 -13.46
C THR A 3 -29.66 -7.94 -14.15
N ARG A 4 -28.35 -7.91 -14.37
CA ARG A 4 -27.61 -9.10 -14.83
C ARG A 4 -27.58 -10.07 -13.65
N ALA A 5 -28.35 -11.15 -13.73
CA ALA A 5 -28.26 -12.26 -12.80
C ALA A 5 -26.82 -12.78 -12.79
N ALA A 6 -26.16 -12.67 -11.64
CA ALA A 6 -24.82 -13.19 -11.43
C ALA A 6 -24.90 -14.69 -11.18
N THR A 7 -25.21 -15.46 -12.22
CA THR A 7 -25.14 -16.92 -12.18
C THR A 7 -23.66 -17.32 -12.12
N LYS A 8 -23.13 -17.47 -10.91
CA LYS A 8 -21.81 -18.06 -10.70
C LYS A 8 -21.94 -19.55 -10.98
N GLY A 9 -21.56 -19.97 -12.19
CA GLY A 9 -21.45 -21.39 -12.52
C GLY A 9 -20.50 -22.10 -11.55
N ALA A 10 -20.88 -23.31 -11.13
CA ALA A 10 -20.19 -24.15 -10.14
C ALA A 10 -18.76 -24.58 -10.54
N ALA A 11 -18.23 -24.10 -11.67
CA ALA A 11 -16.91 -24.43 -12.20
C ALA A 11 -16.02 -23.19 -12.45
N ALA A 12 -16.35 -22.03 -11.86
CA ALA A 12 -15.41 -20.92 -11.80
C ALA A 12 -14.42 -21.11 -10.65
N THR A 13 -13.51 -22.10 -10.77
CA THR A 13 -12.31 -22.14 -9.94
C THR A 13 -11.47 -20.92 -10.28
N ARG A 14 -11.74 -19.81 -9.59
CA ARG A 14 -10.90 -18.63 -9.64
C ARG A 14 -9.55 -19.06 -9.09
N LYS A 15 -8.52 -19.05 -9.92
CA LYS A 15 -7.14 -18.95 -9.42
C LYS A 15 -7.06 -17.60 -8.73
N HIS A 16 -7.36 -17.59 -7.44
CA HIS A 16 -7.11 -16.43 -6.60
C HIS A 16 -5.59 -16.26 -6.57
N ALA A 17 -5.12 -15.04 -6.87
CA ALA A 17 -3.72 -14.72 -6.64
C ALA A 17 -3.42 -14.98 -5.16
N GLU A 18 -2.37 -15.74 -4.89
CA GLU A 18 -1.91 -16.00 -3.54
C GLU A 18 -1.29 -14.72 -2.96
N ALA A 19 -1.43 -14.55 -1.65
CA ALA A 19 -0.76 -13.45 -0.96
C ALA A 19 0.76 -13.67 -1.04
N MET A 20 1.50 -12.56 -1.16
CA MET A 20 2.96 -12.59 -1.08
C MET A 20 3.39 -13.19 0.26
N ALA A 21 4.37 -14.10 0.25
CA ALA A 21 4.98 -14.61 1.47
C ALA A 21 6.05 -13.64 2.01
N LEU A 22 6.36 -13.72 3.31
CA LEU A 22 7.37 -12.86 3.93
C LEU A 22 8.74 -13.07 3.28
N GLU A 23 9.08 -14.29 2.92
CA GLU A 23 10.35 -14.65 2.29
C GLU A 23 10.48 -14.02 0.90
N ASP A 24 9.38 -13.88 0.17
CA ASP A 24 9.39 -13.24 -1.14
C ASP A 24 9.51 -11.72 -1.02
N LEU A 25 8.85 -11.12 -0.01
CA LEU A 25 9.07 -9.72 0.33
C LEU A 25 10.54 -9.47 0.68
N GLN A 26 11.14 -10.31 1.54
CA GLN A 26 12.53 -10.16 1.95
C GLN A 26 13.49 -10.22 0.76
N LYS A 27 13.31 -11.18 -0.17
CA LYS A 27 14.12 -11.25 -1.40
C LYS A 27 14.01 -9.99 -2.24
N ILE A 28 12.81 -9.43 -2.38
CA ILE A 28 12.58 -8.20 -3.15
C ILE A 28 13.28 -7.01 -2.47
N MET A 29 13.17 -6.91 -1.14
CA MET A 29 13.82 -5.86 -0.36
C MET A 29 15.34 -5.96 -0.45
N ASP A 30 15.91 -7.14 -0.19
CA ASP A 30 17.36 -7.38 -0.26
C ASP A 30 17.92 -7.05 -1.65
N TRP A 31 17.21 -7.45 -2.71
CA TRP A 31 17.59 -7.12 -4.07
C TRP A 31 17.53 -5.61 -4.33
N SER A 32 16.46 -4.95 -3.89
CA SER A 32 16.26 -3.52 -4.11
C SER A 32 17.29 -2.68 -3.36
N GLU A 33 17.55 -3.00 -2.09
CA GLU A 33 18.55 -2.34 -1.25
C GLU A 33 19.97 -2.57 -1.78
N GLY A 34 20.26 -3.76 -2.31
CA GLY A 34 21.53 -4.04 -2.98
C GLY A 34 21.77 -3.24 -4.27
N ARG A 35 20.71 -2.68 -4.88
CA ARG A 35 20.80 -1.80 -6.07
C ARG A 35 20.73 -0.32 -5.72
N CYS A 36 19.92 0.03 -4.73
CA CYS A 36 19.70 1.39 -4.27
C CYS A 36 19.63 1.38 -2.73
N PRO A 37 20.78 1.48 -2.05
CA PRO A 37 20.83 1.59 -0.60
C PRO A 37 20.04 2.80 -0.09
N ASN A 38 19.48 2.69 1.11
CA ASN A 38 18.64 3.72 1.69
C ASN A 38 19.37 5.07 1.86
N GLU A 39 20.69 5.03 2.07
CA GLU A 39 21.56 6.20 2.23
C GLU A 39 21.64 7.06 0.96
N LEU A 40 21.29 6.51 -0.20
CA LEU A 40 21.21 7.26 -1.46
C LEU A 40 20.02 8.21 -1.51
N PHE A 41 18.94 7.96 -0.74
CA PHE A 41 17.79 8.87 -0.70
C PHE A 41 18.13 10.20 -0.02
N ASP A 42 19.10 10.21 0.91
CA ASP A 42 19.60 11.42 1.54
C ASP A 42 20.56 12.21 0.62
N ASN A 43 21.15 11.55 -0.38
CA ASN A 43 22.17 12.10 -1.26
C ASN A 43 21.84 11.82 -2.73
N ALA A 44 20.70 12.36 -3.18
CA ALA A 44 20.19 12.11 -4.52
C ALA A 44 21.22 12.41 -5.62
N PRO A 45 21.39 11.52 -6.62
CA PRO A 45 22.28 11.76 -7.75
C PRO A 45 21.76 12.92 -8.61
N SER A 46 22.66 13.62 -9.29
CA SER A 46 22.29 14.75 -10.17
C SER A 46 21.86 14.32 -11.57
N ASN A 47 22.18 13.09 -12.00
CA ASN A 47 21.84 12.63 -13.34
C ASN A 47 20.38 12.10 -13.39
N PRO A 48 19.59 12.47 -14.41
CA PRO A 48 18.18 12.08 -14.49
C PRO A 48 17.92 10.57 -14.50
N GLU A 49 18.78 9.77 -15.13
CA GLU A 49 18.60 8.32 -15.23
C GLU A 49 18.75 7.65 -13.87
N SER A 50 19.75 8.05 -13.08
CA SER A 50 19.91 7.53 -11.72
C SER A 50 18.84 8.05 -10.78
N VAL A 51 18.32 9.28 -10.96
CA VAL A 51 17.16 9.76 -10.19
C VAL A 51 15.93 8.92 -10.49
N ALA A 52 15.66 8.60 -11.76
CA ALA A 52 14.53 7.76 -12.13
C ALA A 52 14.65 6.35 -11.54
N LEU A 53 15.85 5.77 -11.58
CA LEU A 53 16.13 4.46 -10.98
C LEU A 53 15.97 4.50 -9.45
N MET A 54 16.50 5.54 -8.80
CA MET A 54 16.34 5.75 -7.35
C MET A 54 14.87 5.87 -6.97
N ASN A 55 14.08 6.65 -7.71
CA ASN A 55 12.65 6.79 -7.47
C ASN A 55 11.89 5.46 -7.62
N LEU A 56 12.25 4.64 -8.61
CA LEU A 56 11.67 3.31 -8.79
C LEU A 56 11.96 2.41 -7.58
N HIS A 57 13.23 2.35 -7.16
CA HIS A 57 13.62 1.54 -6.01
C HIS A 57 13.01 2.06 -4.70
N GLY A 58 12.98 3.37 -4.48
CA GLY A 58 12.35 3.98 -3.32
C GLY A 58 10.85 3.71 -3.26
N LEU A 59 10.16 3.79 -4.41
CA LEU A 59 8.77 3.38 -4.50
C LEU A 59 8.60 1.90 -4.13
N MET A 60 9.43 0.99 -4.64
CA MET A 60 9.35 -0.43 -4.30
C MET A 60 9.59 -0.69 -2.81
N GLN A 61 10.62 -0.08 -2.24
CA GLN A 61 11.04 -0.26 -0.84
C GLN A 61 10.01 0.29 0.15
N VAL A 62 9.24 1.31 -0.23
CA VAL A 62 8.15 1.82 0.62
C VAL A 62 6.84 1.08 0.35
N LEU A 63 6.49 0.86 -0.93
CA LEU A 63 5.20 0.33 -1.33
C LEU A 63 5.04 -1.13 -0.92
N TYR A 64 5.98 -2.03 -1.24
CA TYR A 64 5.78 -3.46 -0.99
C TYR A 64 5.66 -3.82 0.49
N PRO A 65 6.52 -3.30 1.40
CA PRO A 65 6.31 -3.51 2.83
C PRO A 65 5.00 -2.92 3.32
N SER A 66 4.60 -1.74 2.83
CA SER A 66 3.32 -1.12 3.19
C SER A 66 2.13 -1.96 2.76
N LEU A 67 2.12 -2.44 1.50
CA LEU A 67 1.08 -3.34 0.98
C LEU A 67 1.02 -4.64 1.78
N PHE A 68 2.17 -5.22 2.14
CA PHE A 68 2.25 -6.45 2.91
C PHE A 68 1.76 -6.27 4.36
N MET A 69 2.31 -5.30 5.09
CA MET A 69 2.02 -5.07 6.51
C MET A 69 0.58 -4.62 6.75
N LEU A 70 0.06 -3.76 5.88
CA LEU A 70 -1.30 -3.23 6.00
C LEU A 70 -2.32 -4.05 5.19
N MET A 71 -1.86 -5.09 4.48
CA MET A 71 -2.66 -5.93 3.58
C MET A 71 -3.49 -5.13 2.57
N LEU A 72 -2.92 -4.04 2.05
CA LEU A 72 -3.60 -3.17 1.10
C LEU A 72 -3.66 -3.81 -0.29
N ARG A 73 -4.66 -3.42 -1.07
CA ARG A 73 -4.62 -3.65 -2.51
C ARG A 73 -3.61 -2.70 -3.12
N VAL A 74 -2.98 -3.13 -4.21
CA VAL A 74 -2.00 -2.33 -4.95
C VAL A 74 -2.54 -0.93 -5.27
N PHE A 75 -3.78 -0.81 -5.76
CA PHE A 75 -4.39 0.50 -6.06
C PHE A 75 -4.67 1.35 -4.81
N GLU A 76 -4.94 0.73 -3.66
CA GLU A 76 -5.14 1.48 -2.40
C GLU A 76 -3.81 2.06 -1.94
N GLY A 77 -2.73 1.28 -1.98
CA GLY A 77 -1.38 1.77 -1.67
C GLY A 77 -0.85 2.81 -2.65
N LEU A 78 -1.06 2.61 -3.96
CA LEU A 78 -0.62 3.56 -5.00
C LEU A 78 -1.40 4.87 -5.00
N SER A 79 -2.62 4.89 -4.43
CA SER A 79 -3.44 6.09 -4.34
C SER A 79 -3.23 6.87 -3.05
N LEU A 80 -2.39 6.38 -2.13
CA LEU A 80 -2.12 7.06 -0.87
C LEU A 80 -1.48 8.42 -1.13
N GLN A 81 -2.01 9.43 -0.45
CA GLN A 81 -1.50 10.80 -0.45
C GLN A 81 -0.95 11.14 0.93
N TYR A 82 -0.17 12.21 1.00
CA TYR A 82 0.36 12.68 2.28
C TYR A 82 -0.75 13.01 3.30
N GLY A 83 -1.91 13.52 2.82
CA GLY A 83 -3.08 13.78 3.66
C GLY A 83 -3.69 12.54 4.31
N ASP A 84 -3.42 11.35 3.76
CA ASP A 84 -3.87 10.07 4.31
C ASP A 84 -2.93 9.56 5.42
N LEU A 85 -1.80 10.24 5.66
CA LEU A 85 -0.78 9.83 6.62
C LEU A 85 -0.78 10.77 7.83
N THR A 86 -0.87 10.20 9.02
CA THR A 86 -0.56 10.92 10.27
C THR A 86 0.80 10.48 10.77
N MET A 87 1.79 11.34 10.61
CA MET A 87 3.18 11.10 11.00
C MET A 87 3.45 11.50 12.46
N GLY A 88 4.59 11.08 13.00
CA GLY A 88 5.10 11.55 14.30
C GLY A 88 4.35 11.03 15.53
N LEU A 89 3.60 9.93 15.38
CA LEU A 89 2.85 9.33 16.48
C LEU A 89 3.78 8.48 17.35
N LYS A 90 3.46 8.42 18.65
CA LYS A 90 4.16 7.58 19.62
C LYS A 90 3.21 6.55 20.19
N GLY A 91 3.66 5.31 20.26
CA GLY A 91 2.92 4.22 20.86
C GLY A 91 2.57 4.49 22.32
N PRO A 92 1.54 3.82 22.86
CA PRO A 92 1.24 3.91 24.28
C PRO A 92 2.42 3.36 25.11
N MET A 93 2.39 3.69 26.41
CA MET A 93 3.27 3.09 27.41
C MET A 93 3.23 1.55 27.33
N PRO A 94 4.35 0.84 27.64
CA PRO A 94 5.61 1.38 28.16
C PRO A 94 6.67 1.67 27.07
N TYR A 95 6.46 1.24 25.83
CA TYR A 95 7.53 1.18 24.84
C TYR A 95 7.64 2.43 23.95
N HIS A 96 6.57 3.22 23.82
CA HIS A 96 6.57 4.49 23.07
C HIS A 96 7.12 4.42 21.63
N PHE A 97 7.04 3.25 20.98
CA PHE A 97 7.58 3.06 19.64
C PHE A 97 6.99 4.10 18.66
N PRO A 98 7.83 4.73 17.83
CA PRO A 98 7.33 5.64 16.80
C PRO A 98 6.53 4.84 15.78
N TYR A 99 5.41 5.40 15.35
CA TYR A 99 4.62 4.87 14.25
C TYR A 99 3.99 6.01 13.45
N PHE A 100 3.46 5.68 12.28
CA PHE A 100 2.58 6.54 11.52
C PHE A 100 1.27 5.82 11.30
N LYS A 101 0.19 6.57 11.16
CA LYS A 101 -1.14 6.04 10.87
C LYS A 101 -1.46 6.28 9.40
N VAL A 102 -2.04 5.27 8.76
CA VAL A 102 -2.60 5.37 7.40
C VAL A 102 -4.12 5.38 7.51
N GLN A 103 -4.77 6.39 6.95
CA GLN A 103 -6.22 6.48 6.81
C GLN A 103 -6.60 6.05 5.40
N ILE A 104 -7.62 5.20 5.28
CA ILE A 104 -8.09 4.68 3.99
C ILE A 104 -9.61 4.81 3.99
N GLU A 105 -10.12 5.79 3.25
CA GLU A 105 -11.55 6.11 3.29
C GLU A 105 -12.42 5.14 2.49
N GLU A 106 -11.83 4.28 1.63
CA GLU A 106 -12.62 3.43 0.73
C GLU A 106 -12.17 1.97 0.59
N HIS A 107 -11.73 1.34 1.68
CA HIS A 107 -11.27 -0.06 1.63
C HIS A 107 -12.38 -1.02 1.12
N LYS A 108 -12.11 -1.84 0.09
CA LYS A 108 -13.14 -2.67 -0.58
C LYS A 108 -14.10 -3.38 0.41
N ASN A 109 -15.40 -3.24 0.14
CA ASN A 109 -16.54 -3.68 0.98
C ASN A 109 -16.81 -2.85 2.24
N TRP A 110 -16.13 -1.74 2.49
CA TRP A 110 -16.47 -0.84 3.60
C TRP A 110 -17.92 -0.31 3.49
N GLN A 111 -18.40 -0.01 2.27
CA GLN A 111 -19.79 0.39 2.01
C GLN A 111 -20.82 -0.72 2.30
N LYS A 112 -20.38 -1.96 2.54
CA LYS A 112 -21.26 -3.06 2.98
C LYS A 112 -21.41 -3.12 4.50
N GLN A 113 -20.65 -2.34 5.25
CA GLN A 113 -21.01 -2.05 6.64
C GLN A 113 -22.24 -1.15 6.58
N ALA A 114 -23.34 -1.60 7.16
CA ALA A 114 -24.60 -0.86 7.19
C ALA A 114 -24.35 0.55 7.78
N GLY A 115 -24.62 1.60 7.00
CA GLY A 115 -24.54 3.00 7.47
C GLY A 115 -23.63 3.94 6.67
N TYR A 116 -23.05 3.53 5.53
CA TYR A 116 -22.32 4.47 4.67
C TYR A 116 -23.29 5.46 3.99
N ASN A 117 -23.20 6.74 4.37
CA ASN A 117 -24.10 7.82 3.90
C ASN A 117 -23.60 8.53 2.61
N GLY A 118 -22.70 7.91 1.85
CA GLY A 118 -22.12 8.52 0.64
C GLY A 118 -21.01 9.54 0.95
N PRO A 119 -20.32 10.04 -0.08
CA PRO A 119 -19.26 11.04 0.10
C PRO A 119 -19.85 12.33 0.67
N HIS A 120 -19.17 12.93 1.65
CA HIS A 120 -19.51 14.25 2.18
C HIS A 120 -19.20 15.31 1.13
N THR A 121 -20.14 15.57 0.23
CA THR A 121 -20.06 16.73 -0.67
C THR A 121 -20.48 17.98 0.10
N SER A 122 -19.50 18.63 0.71
CA SER A 122 -19.59 20.04 1.08
C SER A 122 -18.33 20.75 0.59
N VAL A 123 -18.33 21.13 -0.69
CA VAL A 123 -18.32 22.53 -1.20
C VAL A 123 -18.87 22.50 -2.62
#